data_AF-A0A537EZ15-F1
#
_entry.id   AF-A0A537EZ15-F1
#
_cell.length_a   1.000
_cell.length_b   1.000
_cell.length_c   1.000
_cell.angle_alpha   90.00
_cell.angle_beta   90.00
_cell.angle_gamma   90.00
#
_symmetry.space_group_name_H-M   'P 1'
#
loop_
_entity.id
_entity.type
_entity.pdbx_description
1 polymer ?
#
loop_
_entity_poly.entity_id
_entity_poly.type
_entity_poly.pdbx_seq_one_letter_code
_entity_poly.pdbx_strand_id
1 'polypeptide(L)'
;MTRPVVLWPTLILMGTFLTLGTVLISNWAGGHGFPLAWKTGGCPPPGIAISTSCLLAIAYDWLGFGLDILFYTAIGYGLLLAYAKYRYREEEVERSNSDRLSQRNPQ
;
A
#
# COMPACT_ATOMS: atom_id res chain seq x y z
N MET A 1 18.28 4.33 -17.13
CA MET A 1 17.07 3.53 -17.44
C MET A 1 16.74 2.47 -16.36
N THR A 2 17.15 2.64 -15.09
CA THR A 2 16.91 1.67 -14.00
C THR A 2 15.76 2.03 -13.06
N ARG A 3 15.30 3.29 -13.08
CA ARG A 3 14.30 3.80 -12.13
C ARG A 3 12.92 3.10 -12.18
N PRO A 4 12.32 2.77 -13.34
CA PRO A 4 10.99 2.17 -13.34
C PRO A 4 11.04 0.67 -12.96
N VAL A 5 12.06 -0.07 -13.41
CA VAL A 5 12.14 -1.53 -13.20
C VAL A 5 12.30 -1.90 -11.72
N VAL A 6 12.95 -1.06 -10.92
CA VAL A 6 13.08 -1.28 -9.46
C VAL A 6 11.84 -0.80 -8.70
N LEU A 7 11.13 0.19 -9.23
CA LEU A 7 9.98 0.81 -8.56
C LEU A 7 8.82 -0.18 -8.38
N TRP A 8 8.49 -0.93 -9.44
CA TRP A 8 7.39 -1.90 -9.45
C TRP A 8 7.54 -3.03 -8.41
N PRO A 9 8.65 -3.79 -8.37
CA PRO A 9 8.82 -4.84 -7.37
C PRO A 9 8.88 -4.28 -5.95
N THR A 10 9.44 -3.08 -5.75
CA THR A 10 9.48 -2.43 -4.44
C THR A 10 8.07 -2.03 -3.98
N LEU A 11 7.22 -1.53 -4.88
CA LEU A 11 5.83 -1.18 -4.57
C LEU A 11 4.96 -2.41 -4.28
N ILE A 12 5.17 -3.51 -5.01
CA ILE A 12 4.51 -4.79 -4.71
C ILE A 12 4.95 -5.29 -3.34
N LEU A 13 6.25 -5.27 -3.05
CA LEU A 13 6.80 -5.69 -1.76
C LEU A 13 6.20 -4.85 -0.61
N MET A 14 6.14 -3.53 -0.75
CA MET A 14 5.49 -2.64 0.21
C MET A 14 3.99 -2.94 0.36
N GLY A 15 3.28 -3.19 -0.74
CA GLY A 15 1.88 -3.62 -0.74
C GLY A 15 1.68 -4.90 0.08
N THR A 16 2.54 -5.89 -0.11
CA THR A 16 2.53 -7.15 0.65
C THR A 16 2.75 -6.92 2.16
N PHE A 17 3.70 -6.07 2.55
CA PHE A 17 3.90 -5.75 3.97
C PHE A 17 2.69 -5.04 4.58
N LEU A 18 2.07 -4.12 3.84
CA LEU A 18 0.84 -3.45 4.26
C LEU A 18 -0.31 -4.44 4.45
N THR A 19 -0.55 -5.31 3.46
CA THR A 19 -1.58 -6.36 3.55
C THR A 19 -1.32 -7.31 4.72
N LEU A 20 -0.07 -7.71 4.96
CA LEU A 20 0.27 -8.54 6.12
C LEU A 20 -0.02 -7.82 7.44
N GLY A 21 0.27 -6.51 7.53
CA GLY A 21 -0.04 -5.69 8.70
C GLY A 21 -1.54 -5.59 8.97
N THR A 22 -2.39 -5.65 7.93
CA THR A 22 -3.85 -5.56 8.11
C THR A 22 -4.47 -6.80 8.75
N VAL A 23 -3.69 -7.87 8.95
CA VAL A 23 -4.14 -9.04 9.75
C VAL A 23 -4.50 -8.67 11.20
N LEU A 24 -3.96 -7.55 11.70
CA LEU A 24 -4.30 -7.01 13.03
C LEU A 24 -5.71 -6.41 13.08
N ILE A 25 -6.29 -6.11 11.92
CA ILE A 25 -7.66 -5.62 11.80
C ILE A 25 -8.57 -6.84 11.70
N SER A 26 -9.38 -7.04 12.75
CA SER A 26 -10.41 -8.08 12.77
C SER A 26 -11.79 -7.50 12.50
N ASN A 27 -12.65 -8.29 11.88
CA ASN A 27 -14.06 -8.01 11.74
C ASN A 27 -14.88 -8.78 12.79
N TRP A 28 -16.15 -8.40 12.92
CA TRP A 28 -17.10 -9.01 13.85
C TRP A 28 -17.43 -10.49 13.55
N ALA A 29 -17.11 -10.97 12.35
CA ALA A 29 -17.31 -12.36 11.92
C ALA A 29 -16.06 -13.25 12.14
N GLY A 30 -15.01 -12.76 12.81
CA GLY A 30 -13.78 -13.52 13.07
C GLY A 30 -12.83 -13.63 11.87
N GLY A 31 -13.08 -12.84 10.83
CA GLY A 31 -12.15 -12.60 9.72
C GLY A 31 -11.15 -11.51 10.07
N HIS A 32 -9.96 -11.62 9.50
CA HIS A 32 -8.81 -10.74 9.66
C HIS A 32 -8.32 -10.28 8.29
N GLY A 33 -7.80 -9.06 8.22
CA GLY A 33 -7.40 -8.43 6.97
C GLY A 33 -8.30 -7.27 6.60
N PHE A 34 -7.72 -6.33 5.87
CA PHE A 34 -8.39 -5.15 5.35
C PHE A 34 -7.72 -4.74 4.02
N PRO A 35 -8.49 -4.28 3.02
CA PRO A 35 -9.95 -4.14 3.01
C PRO A 35 -10.76 -5.45 2.93
N LEU A 36 -10.20 -6.52 2.37
CA LEU A 36 -10.86 -7.82 2.32
C LEU A 36 -10.38 -8.70 3.49
N ALA A 37 -11.31 -9.39 4.15
CA ALA A 37 -10.95 -10.35 5.19
C ALA A 37 -10.37 -11.62 4.54
N TRP A 38 -9.05 -11.64 4.35
CA TRP A 38 -8.33 -12.71 3.66
C TRP A 38 -7.82 -13.82 4.58
N LYS A 39 -7.89 -13.64 5.90
CA LYS A 39 -7.58 -14.68 6.89
C LYS A 39 -8.77 -14.91 7.79
N THR A 40 -9.12 -16.16 8.05
CA THR A 40 -10.13 -16.53 9.04
C THR A 40 -9.47 -17.32 10.16
N GLY A 41 -9.99 -17.15 11.38
CA GLY A 41 -9.55 -17.92 12.55
C GLY A 41 -8.43 -17.29 13.38
N GLY A 42 -8.45 -17.67 14.65
CA GLY A 42 -7.48 -17.33 15.70
C GLY A 42 -7.76 -18.22 16.91
N CYS A 43 -6.73 -18.84 17.48
CA CYS A 43 -6.93 -19.66 18.67
C CYS A 43 -7.27 -18.76 19.88
N PRO A 44 -8.09 -19.26 20.82
CA PRO A 44 -8.41 -18.54 22.05
C PRO A 44 -7.13 -18.21 22.84
N PRO A 45 -7.20 -17.23 23.77
CA PRO A 45 -6.05 -16.72 24.51
C PRO A 45 -5.17 -17.82 25.15
N PRO A 46 -3.87 -17.54 25.36
CA PRO A 46 -2.90 -18.53 25.84
C PRO A 46 -3.35 -19.14 27.18
N GLY A 47 -3.50 -20.46 27.22
CA GLY A 47 -3.97 -21.22 28.38
C GLY A 47 -4.93 -22.36 28.07
N ILE A 48 -5.44 -22.44 26.84
CA ILE A 48 -6.34 -23.52 26.39
C ILE A 48 -5.58 -24.43 25.43
N ALA A 49 -5.66 -25.75 25.63
CA ALA A 49 -4.96 -26.72 24.79
C ALA A 49 -5.33 -26.53 23.32
N ILE A 50 -4.32 -26.33 22.47
CA ILE A 50 -4.50 -26.17 21.02
C ILE A 50 -4.99 -27.52 20.47
N SER A 51 -6.29 -27.63 20.20
CA SER A 51 -6.83 -28.79 19.50
C SER A 51 -6.51 -28.71 18.01
N THR A 52 -6.36 -29.87 17.35
CA THR A 52 -6.22 -29.97 15.90
C THR A 52 -7.36 -29.28 15.14
N SER A 53 -8.54 -29.20 15.77
CA SER A 53 -9.70 -28.44 15.27
C SER A 53 -9.50 -26.92 15.25
N CYS A 54 -8.66 -26.33 16.13
CA CYS A 54 -8.32 -24.90 16.05
C CYS A 54 -7.42 -24.62 14.83
N LEU A 55 -6.44 -25.50 14.58
CA LEU A 55 -5.54 -25.41 13.44
C LEU A 55 -6.29 -25.58 12.11
N LEU A 56 -7.30 -26.45 12.08
CA LEU A 56 -8.14 -26.68 10.91
C LEU A 56 -9.12 -25.53 10.63
N ALA A 57 -9.39 -24.67 11.62
CA ALA A 57 -10.25 -23.49 11.49
C ALA A 57 -9.51 -22.25 10.95
N ILE A 58 -8.20 -22.35 10.71
CA ILE A 58 -7.43 -21.29 10.05
C ILE A 58 -7.54 -21.50 8.55
N ALA A 59 -8.25 -20.61 7.86
CA ALA A 59 -8.32 -20.60 6.40
C ALA A 59 -7.82 -19.26 5.85
N TYR A 60 -7.13 -19.34 4.72
CA TYR A 60 -6.58 -18.19 3.99
C TYR A 60 -7.27 -18.09 2.63
N ASP A 61 -7.88 -16.94 2.37
CA ASP A 61 -8.34 -16.57 1.04
C ASP A 61 -7.20 -15.85 0.30
N TRP A 62 -6.48 -16.63 -0.50
CA TRP A 62 -5.37 -16.12 -1.31
C TRP A 62 -5.81 -15.10 -2.37
N LEU A 63 -7.07 -15.17 -2.82
CA LEU A 63 -7.60 -14.21 -3.78
C LEU A 63 -7.83 -12.86 -3.12
N GLY A 64 -8.49 -12.84 -1.96
CA GLY A 64 -8.64 -11.63 -1.14
C GLY A 64 -7.29 -11.02 -0.77
N PHE A 65 -6.32 -11.85 -0.37
CA PHE A 65 -4.96 -11.41 -0.06
C PHE A 65 -4.29 -10.74 -1.26
N GLY A 66 -4.37 -11.36 -2.45
CA GLY A 66 -3.81 -10.80 -3.68
C GLY A 66 -4.47 -9.49 -4.10
N LEU A 67 -5.79 -9.38 -3.94
CA LEU A 67 -6.53 -8.14 -4.23
C LEU A 67 -6.15 -7.00 -3.30
N ASP A 68 -5.96 -7.28 -2.00
CA ASP A 68 -5.50 -6.28 -1.04
C ASP A 68 -4.08 -5.79 -1.38
N ILE A 69 -3.16 -6.69 -1.78
CA ILE A 69 -1.82 -6.29 -2.26
C ILE A 69 -1.94 -5.33 -3.44
N LEU A 70 -2.73 -5.69 -4.46
CA LEU A 70 -2.93 -4.85 -5.63
C LEU A 70 -3.55 -3.51 -5.27
N PHE A 71 -4.50 -3.48 -4.34
CA PHE A 71 -5.13 -2.27 -3.84
C PHE A 71 -4.12 -1.33 -3.19
N TYR A 72 -3.28 -1.83 -2.26
CA TYR A 72 -2.26 -1.02 -1.61
C TYR A 72 -1.15 -0.57 -2.57
N THR A 73 -0.75 -1.43 -3.50
CA THR A 73 0.19 -1.07 -4.56
C THR A 73 -0.37 0.02 -5.47
N ALA A 74 -1.64 -0.05 -5.85
CA ALA A 74 -2.29 0.97 -6.68
C ALA A 74 -2.38 2.32 -5.96
N ILE A 75 -2.69 2.33 -4.66
CA ILE A 75 -2.66 3.54 -3.83
C ILE A 75 -1.24 4.13 -3.79
N GLY A 76 -0.23 3.31 -3.52
CA GLY A 76 1.17 3.76 -3.49
C GLY A 76 1.61 4.37 -4.82
N TYR A 77 1.24 3.74 -5.93
CA TYR A 77 1.51 4.26 -7.27
C TYR A 77 0.78 5.58 -7.53
N GLY A 78 -0.50 5.68 -7.16
CA GLY A 78 -1.29 6.91 -7.28
C GLY A 78 -0.68 8.07 -6.50
N LEU A 79 -0.18 7.82 -5.28
CA LEU A 79 0.49 8.82 -4.45
C LEU A 79 1.79 9.33 -5.11
N LEU A 80 2.60 8.41 -5.65
CA LEU A 80 3.83 8.77 -6.37
C LEU A 80 3.54 9.58 -7.63
N LEU A 81 2.49 9.22 -8.39
CA LEU A 81 2.08 9.96 -9.58
C LEU A 81 1.60 11.38 -9.21
N ALA A 82 0.79 11.50 -8.17
CA ALA A 82 0.34 12.80 -7.67
C ALA A 82 1.51 13.66 -7.20
N TYR A 83 2.46 13.08 -6.45
CA TYR A 83 3.67 13.77 -6.02
C TYR A 83 4.53 14.24 -7.21
N ALA A 84 4.76 13.37 -8.20
CA ALA A 84 5.51 13.73 -9.40
C ALA A 84 4.85 14.88 -10.18
N LYS A 85 3.52 14.83 -10.33
CA LYS A 85 2.75 15.91 -10.98
C LYS A 85 2.83 17.22 -10.20
N TYR A 86 2.75 17.15 -8.87
CA TYR A 86 2.85 18.32 -8.00
C TYR A 86 4.24 19.00 -8.14
N ARG A 87 5.32 18.21 -8.08
CA ARG A 87 6.69 18.72 -8.24
C ARG A 87 6.93 19.34 -9.62
N TYR A 88 6.45 18.70 -10.68
CA TYR A 88 6.57 19.24 -12.03
C TYR A 88 5.89 20.62 -12.16
N ARG A 89 4.71 20.78 -11.55
CA ARG A 89 3.99 22.07 -11.55
C ARG A 89 4.73 23.15 -10.75
N GLU A 90 5.32 22.81 -9.60
CA GLU A 90 6.16 23.76 -8.84
C GLU A 90 7.34 24.26 -9.68
N GLU A 91 8.06 23.34 -10.33
CA GLU A 91 9.21 23.67 -11.19
C GLU A 91 8.82 24.56 -12.37
N GLU A 92 7.64 24.34 -12.97
CA GLU A 92 7.11 25.16 -14.07
C GLU A 92 6.75 26.58 -13.60
N VAL A 93 6.15 26.71 -12.43
CA VAL A 93 5.82 28.02 -11.82
C VAL A 93 7.10 28.79 -11.49
N GLU A 94 8.09 28.12 -10.90
CA GLU A 94 9.37 28.74 -10.56
C GLU A 94 10.13 29.20 -11.81
N ARG A 95 10.15 28.37 -12.87
CA ARG A 95 10.73 28.75 -14.17
C ARG A 95 10.01 29.96 -14.78
N SER A 96 8.68 29.96 -14.81
CA SER A 96 7.90 31.09 -15.33
C SER A 96 8.16 32.39 -14.56
N ASN A 97 8.30 32.33 -13.23
CA ASN A 97 8.65 33.50 -12.43
C ASN A 97 10.06 34.01 -12.71
N SER A 98 11.03 33.09 -12.87
CA SER A 98 12.40 33.44 -13.24
C SER A 98 12.47 34.17 -14.59
N ASP A 99 11.76 33.65 -15.60
CA ASP A 99 11.68 34.27 -16.93
C ASP A 99 11.07 35.67 -16.88
N ARG A 100 10.00 35.87 -16.09
CA ARG A 100 9.40 37.20 -15.88
C ARG A 100 10.35 38.18 -15.18
N LEU A 101 11.12 37.71 -14.21
CA LEU A 101 12.11 38.54 -13.51
C LEU A 101 13.24 38.97 -14.47
N SER A 102 13.70 38.05 -15.33
CA SER A 102 14.70 38.35 -16.35
C SER A 102 14.19 39.38 -17.37
N GLN A 103 12.95 39.25 -17.85
CA GLN A 103 12.36 40.26 -18.75
C GLN A 103 12.15 41.63 -18.10
N ARG A 104 11.89 41.70 -16.79
CA ARG A 104 11.65 42.96 -16.10
C ARG A 104 12.94 43.75 -15.83
N ASN A 105 14.08 43.07 -15.79
CA ASN A 105 15.39 43.68 -15.54
C ASN A 105 16.37 43.34 -16.66
N PRO A 106 16.12 43.82 -17.90
CA PRO A 106 17.07 43.64 -18.98
C PRO A 106 18.33 44.45 -18.64
N GLN A 107 19.46 43.75 -18.51
CA GLN A 107 20.77 44.39 -18.43
C GLN A 107 21.13 45.04 -19.77
#